data_AF-A0A8S3JRJ6-F1
#
_entry.id   AF-A0A8S3JRJ6-F1
#
_cell.length_a   1.000
_cell.length_b   1.000
_cell.length_c   1.000
_cell.angle_alpha   90.00
_cell.angle_beta   90.00
_cell.angle_gamma   90.00
#
_symmetry.space_group_name_H-M   'P 1'
#
loop_
_entity.id
_entity.type
_entity.pdbx_description
1 polymer ?
#
loop_
_entity_poly.entity_id
_entity_poly.type
_entity_poly.pdbx_seq_one_letter_code
_entity_poly.pdbx_strand_id
1 'polypeptide(L)'
;MFIFRTLTNLFSNDLGEKYMIKNRNSILAKILICLPITKKNTQIALTNVILNYCIYAYRSNDERLSDYLYECYKEFVDIQFESDGAKRLILGLGTLFCTNADLVLNVQTTSDNNAKRFFTALEKSASQLNADTLECFERCRALVKNL
;
A
#
# COMPACT_ATOMS: atom_id res chain seq x y z
N MET A 1 10.14 12.20 -8.12
CA MET A 1 10.50 10.89 -8.74
C MET A 1 11.80 10.30 -8.20
N PHE A 2 12.98 10.91 -8.45
CA PHE A 2 14.27 10.28 -8.11
C PHE A 2 14.44 10.00 -6.61
N ILE A 3 14.00 10.89 -5.73
CA ILE A 3 14.02 10.66 -4.28
C ILE A 3 13.28 9.37 -3.91
N PHE A 4 12.06 9.15 -4.43
CA PHE A 4 11.30 7.92 -4.15
C PHE A 4 11.97 6.66 -4.72
N ARG A 5 12.65 6.77 -5.87
CA ARG A 5 13.45 5.66 -6.40
C ARG A 5 14.67 5.36 -5.52
N THR A 6 15.35 6.38 -5.01
CA THR A 6 16.43 6.21 -4.05
C THR A 6 15.92 5.53 -2.78
N LEU A 7 14.81 6.01 -2.20
CA LEU A 7 14.19 5.41 -1.02
C LEU A 7 13.76 3.95 -1.26
N THR A 8 13.20 3.66 -2.43
CA THR A 8 12.89 2.29 -2.85
C THR A 8 14.14 1.41 -2.81
N ASN A 9 15.22 1.87 -3.45
CA ASN A 9 16.45 1.09 -3.59
C ASN A 9 17.21 0.90 -2.26
N LEU A 10 16.94 1.73 -1.24
CA LEU A 10 17.51 1.52 0.09
C LEU A 10 17.03 0.21 0.73
N PHE A 11 15.83 -0.27 0.41
CA PHE A 11 15.35 -1.57 0.89
C PHE A 11 16.09 -2.77 0.29
N SER A 12 16.90 -2.58 -0.76
CA SER A 12 17.63 -3.68 -1.41
C SER A 12 18.93 -4.07 -0.69
N ASN A 13 19.30 -3.38 0.39
CA ASN A 13 20.45 -3.75 1.21
C ASN A 13 20.18 -3.52 2.70
N ASP A 14 20.82 -4.31 3.56
CA ASP A 14 20.54 -4.34 5.00
C ASP A 14 20.69 -3.00 5.71
N LEU A 15 21.71 -2.21 5.35
CA LEU A 15 21.96 -0.91 5.98
C LEU A 15 20.88 0.12 5.59
N GLY A 16 20.53 0.15 4.31
CA GLY A 16 19.46 1.00 3.80
C GLY A 16 18.10 0.61 4.37
N GLU A 17 17.77 -0.68 4.41
CA GLU A 17 16.53 -1.18 5.01
C GLU A 17 16.45 -0.78 6.49
N LYS A 18 17.50 -1.02 7.28
CA LYS A 18 17.57 -0.57 8.69
C LYS A 18 17.36 0.93 8.83
N TYR A 19 17.93 1.74 7.94
CA TYR A 19 17.72 3.19 7.93
C TYR A 19 16.25 3.56 7.64
N MET A 20 15.64 2.91 6.64
CA MET A 20 14.24 3.15 6.27
C MET A 20 13.28 2.81 7.41
N ILE A 21 13.56 1.73 8.15
CA ILE A 21 12.72 1.30 9.27
C ILE A 21 12.94 2.15 10.51
N LYS A 22 14.19 2.52 10.82
CA LYS A 22 14.52 3.43 11.93
C LYS A 22 13.83 4.79 11.79
N ASN A 23 13.71 5.28 10.56
CA ASN A 23 13.17 6.61 10.25
C ASN A 23 11.74 6.56 9.68
N ARG A 24 11.04 5.41 9.78
CA ARG A 24 9.77 5.16 9.10
C ARG A 24 8.72 6.24 9.34
N ASN A 25 8.55 6.70 10.58
CA ASN A 25 7.52 7.70 10.92
C ASN A 25 7.75 9.02 10.18
N SER A 26 9.01 9.49 10.11
CA SER A 26 9.31 10.73 9.38
C SER A 26 9.19 10.55 7.87
N ILE A 27 9.64 9.39 7.35
CA ILE A 27 9.63 9.12 5.91
C ILE A 27 8.21 8.93 5.41
N LEU A 28 7.41 8.09 6.05
CA LEU A 28 6.02 7.81 5.67
C LEU A 28 5.16 9.06 5.76
N ALA A 29 5.27 9.87 6.82
CA ALA A 29 4.55 11.14 6.91
C ALA A 29 4.85 12.08 5.73
N LYS A 30 6.12 12.19 5.31
CA LYS A 30 6.52 13.00 4.15
C LYS A 30 6.04 12.42 2.82
N ILE A 31 5.99 11.09 2.71
CA ILE A 31 5.47 10.41 1.54
C ILE A 31 3.97 10.65 1.39
N LEU A 32 3.20 10.56 2.47
CA LEU A 32 1.75 10.77 2.44
C LEU A 32 1.38 12.20 2.01
N ILE A 33 2.16 13.21 2.45
CA ILE A 33 2.02 14.60 1.97
C ILE A 33 2.22 14.72 0.45
N CYS A 34 3.00 13.82 -0.15
CA CYS A 34 3.31 13.84 -1.58
C CYS A 34 2.27 13.08 -2.44
N LEU A 35 1.21 12.52 -1.85
CA LEU A 35 0.21 11.72 -2.59
C LEU A 35 -0.56 12.47 -3.69
N PRO A 36 -0.90 13.77 -3.55
CA PRO A 36 -1.59 14.52 -4.61
C PRO A 36 -0.78 14.70 -5.91
N ILE A 37 0.42 14.13 -6.02
CA ILE A 37 1.22 14.17 -7.24
C ILE A 37 0.55 13.36 -8.35
N THR A 38 0.25 14.01 -9.47
CA THR A 38 -0.42 13.41 -10.64
C THR A 38 0.55 12.80 -11.65
N LYS A 39 1.86 13.08 -11.54
CA LYS A 39 2.86 12.57 -12.49
C LYS A 39 3.03 11.05 -12.33
N LYS A 40 2.56 10.27 -13.31
CA LYS A 40 2.64 8.79 -13.40
C LYS A 40 3.92 8.18 -12.81
N ASN A 41 5.09 8.52 -13.35
CA ASN A 41 6.36 7.92 -12.91
C ASN A 41 6.70 8.26 -11.45
N THR A 42 6.19 9.38 -10.94
CA THR A 42 6.34 9.74 -9.53
C THR A 42 5.38 8.97 -8.65
N GLN A 43 4.12 8.79 -9.06
CA GLN A 43 3.17 7.92 -8.36
C GLN A 43 3.71 6.49 -8.26
N ILE A 44 4.17 5.92 -9.37
CA ILE A 44 4.73 4.55 -9.40
C ILE A 44 5.92 4.45 -8.43
N ALA A 45 6.85 5.41 -8.46
CA ALA A 45 7.99 5.38 -7.55
C ALA A 45 7.57 5.53 -6.09
N LEU A 46 6.57 6.36 -5.80
CA LEU A 46 6.04 6.59 -4.46
C LEU A 46 5.35 5.33 -3.91
N THR A 47 4.40 4.76 -4.64
CA THR A 47 3.66 3.57 -4.21
C THR A 47 4.59 2.36 -4.05
N ASN A 48 5.71 2.33 -4.79
CA ASN A 48 6.74 1.32 -4.60
C ASN A 48 7.48 1.44 -3.25
N VAL A 49 7.65 2.65 -2.71
CA VAL A 49 8.20 2.82 -1.35
C VAL A 49 7.22 2.27 -0.31
N ILE A 50 5.92 2.56 -0.47
CA ILE A 50 4.87 2.03 0.41
C ILE A 50 4.85 0.50 0.37
N LEU A 51 4.86 -0.09 -0.84
CA LEU A 51 4.92 -1.54 -1.02
C LEU A 51 6.13 -2.17 -0.32
N ASN A 52 7.30 -1.54 -0.39
CA ASN A 52 8.49 -2.05 0.31
C ASN A 52 8.35 -2.04 1.84
N TYR A 53 7.65 -1.05 2.41
CA TYR A 53 7.31 -1.06 3.83
C TYR A 53 6.35 -2.22 4.18
N CYS A 54 5.34 -2.49 3.34
CA CYS A 54 4.45 -3.64 3.53
C CYS A 54 5.21 -4.97 3.46
N ILE A 55 6.12 -5.12 2.47
CA ILE A 55 6.97 -6.31 2.32
C ILE A 55 7.87 -6.49 3.55
N TYR A 56 8.44 -5.41 4.09
CA TYR A 56 9.22 -5.48 5.31
C TYR A 56 8.37 -5.96 6.49
N ALA A 57 7.18 -5.38 6.68
CA ALA A 57 6.27 -5.77 7.76
C ALA A 57 5.95 -7.28 7.69
N TYR A 58 5.65 -7.79 6.49
CA TYR A 58 5.42 -9.21 6.26
C TYR A 58 6.65 -10.07 6.58
N ARG A 59 7.81 -9.73 6.01
CA ARG A 59 9.06 -10.50 6.24
C ARG A 59 9.48 -10.56 7.70
N SER A 60 9.18 -9.50 8.46
CA SER A 60 9.54 -9.38 9.88
C SER A 60 8.42 -9.83 10.83
N ASN A 61 7.25 -10.20 10.30
CA ASN A 61 6.02 -10.42 11.07
C ASN A 61 5.72 -9.25 12.04
N ASP A 62 5.96 -8.01 11.61
CA ASP A 62 5.71 -6.81 12.41
C ASP A 62 4.25 -6.37 12.25
N GLU A 63 3.37 -6.96 13.05
CA GLU A 63 1.94 -6.65 13.07
C GLU A 63 1.64 -5.18 13.40
N ARG A 64 2.46 -4.55 14.26
CA ARG A 64 2.28 -3.13 14.62
C ARG A 64 2.58 -2.22 13.44
N LEU A 65 3.62 -2.53 12.67
CA LEU A 65 3.90 -1.83 11.43
C LEU A 65 2.82 -2.13 10.39
N SER A 66 2.31 -3.36 10.34
CA SER A 66 1.21 -3.73 9.45
C SER A 66 -0.03 -2.86 9.71
N ASP A 67 -0.45 -2.73 10.96
CA ASP A 67 -1.58 -1.90 11.36
C ASP A 67 -1.35 -0.42 11.03
N TYR A 68 -0.15 0.09 11.31
CA TYR A 68 0.19 1.47 10.97
C TYR A 68 0.12 1.72 9.46
N LEU A 69 0.64 0.81 8.64
CA LEU A 69 0.58 0.91 7.19
C LEU A 69 -0.86 0.79 6.68
N TYR A 70 -1.68 -0.07 7.28
CA TYR A 70 -3.10 -0.21 6.98
C TYR A 70 -3.86 1.09 7.26
N GLU A 71 -3.59 1.75 8.39
CA GLU A 71 -4.18 3.06 8.71
C GLU A 71 -3.80 4.15 7.69
N CYS A 72 -2.64 4.03 7.04
CA CYS A 72 -2.26 4.95 5.97
C CYS A 72 -3.13 4.79 4.72
N TYR A 73 -3.86 3.68 4.53
CA TYR A 73 -4.67 3.46 3.32
C TYR A 73 -5.84 4.43 3.17
N LYS A 74 -6.31 5.04 4.26
CA LYS A 74 -7.34 6.08 4.19
C LYS A 74 -6.90 7.29 3.36
N GLU A 75 -5.60 7.57 3.30
CA GLU A 75 -5.03 8.70 2.56
C GLU A 75 -5.02 8.46 1.04
N PHE A 76 -5.22 7.22 0.59
CA PHE A 76 -5.22 6.85 -0.83
C PHE A 76 -6.61 6.91 -1.48
N VAL A 77 -7.68 7.06 -0.69
CA VAL A 77 -9.08 6.93 -1.14
C VAL A 77 -9.44 7.97 -2.22
N ASP A 78 -8.97 9.21 -2.08
CA ASP A 78 -9.29 10.29 -3.03
C ASP A 78 -8.20 10.51 -4.09
N ILE A 79 -7.24 9.60 -4.18
CA ILE A 79 -6.10 9.73 -5.09
C ILE A 79 -6.34 8.88 -6.33
N GLN A 80 -6.37 9.54 -7.49
CA GLN A 80 -6.40 8.85 -8.77
C GLN A 80 -5.00 8.30 -9.09
N PHE A 81 -4.88 6.98 -9.08
CA PHE A 81 -3.65 6.29 -9.44
C PHE A 81 -3.68 5.76 -10.86
N GLU A 82 -2.55 5.87 -11.54
CA GLU A 82 -2.26 5.05 -12.71
C GLU A 82 -2.29 3.56 -12.36
N SER A 83 -2.67 2.71 -13.31
CA SER A 83 -2.86 1.27 -13.10
C SER A 83 -1.69 0.60 -12.36
N ASP A 84 -0.45 0.86 -12.77
CA ASP A 84 0.74 0.29 -12.12
C ASP A 84 0.98 0.81 -10.69
N GLY A 85 0.53 2.04 -10.42
CA GLY A 85 0.54 2.63 -9.09
C GLY A 85 -0.51 1.96 -8.19
N ALA A 86 -1.72 1.80 -8.70
CA ALA A 86 -2.82 1.10 -8.01
C ALA A 86 -2.46 -0.36 -7.71
N LYS A 87 -1.88 -1.09 -8.67
CA LYS A 87 -1.42 -2.48 -8.49
C LYS A 87 -0.49 -2.63 -7.30
N ARG A 88 0.46 -1.69 -7.12
CA ARG A 88 1.40 -1.72 -5.99
C ARG A 88 0.73 -1.50 -4.65
N LEU A 89 -0.27 -0.62 -4.59
CA LEU A 89 -1.05 -0.42 -3.36
C LEU A 89 -1.94 -1.63 -3.06
N ILE A 90 -2.55 -2.26 -4.08
CA ILE A 90 -3.31 -3.50 -3.91
C ILE A 90 -2.41 -4.63 -3.39
N LEU A 91 -1.24 -4.83 -4.01
CA LEU A 91 -0.25 -5.80 -3.55
C LEU A 91 0.20 -5.51 -2.11
N GLY A 92 0.43 -4.24 -1.78
CA GLY A 92 0.76 -3.81 -0.44
C GLY A 92 -0.33 -4.20 0.55
N LEU A 93 -1.60 -3.96 0.23
CA LEU A 93 -2.73 -4.25 1.10
C LEU A 93 -2.89 -5.76 1.33
N GLY A 94 -2.81 -6.54 0.26
CA GLY A 94 -2.82 -8.00 0.36
C GLY A 94 -1.65 -8.54 1.18
N THR A 95 -0.47 -7.92 1.07
CA THR A 95 0.69 -8.24 1.90
C THR A 95 0.42 -8.00 3.39
N LEU A 96 -0.26 -6.89 3.74
CA LEU A 96 -0.65 -6.60 5.13
C LEU A 96 -1.65 -7.62 5.67
N PHE A 97 -2.63 -8.04 4.85
CA PHE A 97 -3.59 -9.09 5.22
C PHE A 97 -2.91 -10.44 5.45
N CYS A 98 -1.87 -10.77 4.68
CA CYS A 98 -1.06 -11.96 4.94
C CYS A 98 -0.13 -11.82 6.16
N THR A 99 0.06 -10.61 6.69
CA THR A 99 0.94 -10.34 7.84
C THR A 99 0.19 -10.39 9.16
N ASN A 100 -1.02 -9.83 9.20
CA ASN A 100 -1.79 -9.67 10.43
C ASN A 100 -3.18 -10.31 10.28
N ALA A 101 -3.41 -11.45 10.95
CA ALA A 101 -4.70 -12.14 10.93
C ALA A 101 -5.80 -11.37 11.66
N ASP A 102 -5.46 -10.64 12.72
CA ASP A 102 -6.41 -9.79 13.46
C ASP A 102 -6.88 -8.61 12.60
N LEU A 103 -5.98 -8.07 11.77
CA LEU A 103 -6.35 -7.07 10.77
C LEU A 103 -7.39 -7.63 9.80
N VAL A 104 -7.19 -8.85 9.29
CA VAL A 104 -8.17 -9.51 8.40
C VAL A 104 -9.52 -9.66 9.11
N LEU A 105 -9.52 -10.15 10.36
CA LEU A 105 -10.75 -10.31 11.13
C LEU A 105 -11.47 -8.97 11.34
N ASN A 106 -10.73 -7.90 11.64
CA ASN A 106 -11.28 -6.56 11.78
C ASN A 106 -11.93 -6.10 10.47
N VAL A 107 -11.25 -6.26 9.32
CA VAL A 107 -11.82 -5.87 8.03
C VAL A 107 -13.08 -6.68 7.67
N GLN A 108 -13.14 -7.97 8.04
CA GLN A 108 -14.32 -8.81 7.80
C GLN A 108 -15.52 -8.43 8.66
N THR A 109 -15.27 -8.04 9.91
CA THR A 109 -16.31 -7.79 10.93
C THR A 109 -16.80 -6.35 10.95
N THR A 110 -15.96 -5.40 10.49
CA THR A 110 -16.31 -3.98 10.47
C THR A 110 -17.00 -3.61 9.15
N SER A 111 -18.18 -2.98 9.24
CA SER A 111 -18.98 -2.58 8.08
C SER A 111 -18.29 -1.51 7.23
N ASP A 112 -17.66 -0.53 7.87
CA ASP A 112 -16.92 0.58 7.25
C ASP A 112 -15.46 0.57 7.68
N ASN A 113 -14.55 0.30 6.75
CA ASN A 113 -13.12 0.21 7.03
C ASN A 113 -12.28 0.73 5.85
N ASN A 114 -11.00 0.99 6.10
CA ASN A 114 -10.09 1.60 5.13
C ASN A 114 -9.94 0.75 3.86
N ALA A 115 -9.99 -0.58 3.98
CA ALA A 115 -9.92 -1.47 2.83
C ALA A 115 -11.15 -1.30 1.93
N LYS A 116 -12.37 -1.39 2.47
CA LYS A 116 -13.61 -1.19 1.70
C LYS A 116 -13.62 0.16 1.00
N ARG A 117 -13.29 1.24 1.73
CA ARG A 117 -13.20 2.59 1.16
C ARG A 117 -12.20 2.66 0.00
N PHE A 118 -11.01 2.08 0.18
CA PHE A 118 -9.98 2.02 -0.84
C PHE A 118 -10.42 1.20 -2.06
N PHE A 119 -11.01 0.02 -1.87
CA PHE A 119 -11.52 -0.81 -2.96
C PHE A 119 -12.65 -0.13 -3.73
N THR A 120 -13.63 0.47 -3.05
CA THR A 120 -14.70 1.24 -3.70
C THR A 120 -14.17 2.44 -4.48
N ALA A 121 -13.14 3.13 -3.97
CA ALA A 121 -12.50 4.21 -4.71
C ALA A 121 -11.82 3.72 -5.98
N LEU A 122 -11.09 2.60 -5.90
CA LEU A 122 -10.45 1.99 -7.05
C LEU A 122 -11.48 1.49 -8.08
N GLU A 123 -12.59 0.91 -7.65
CA GLU A 123 -13.69 0.46 -8.54
C GLU A 123 -14.26 1.61 -9.38
N LYS A 124 -14.42 2.80 -8.79
CA LYS A 124 -14.86 3.99 -9.54
C LYS A 124 -13.88 4.37 -10.67
N SER A 125 -12.62 4.00 -10.54
CA SER A 125 -11.57 4.18 -11.54
C SER A 125 -11.22 2.91 -12.34
N ALA A 126 -12.01 1.82 -12.21
CA ALA A 126 -11.66 0.51 -12.77
C ALA A 126 -11.47 0.51 -14.29
N SER A 127 -12.16 1.39 -15.02
CA SER A 127 -12.00 1.55 -16.48
C SER A 127 -10.59 2.01 -16.90
N GLN A 128 -9.79 2.50 -15.96
CA GLN A 128 -8.41 2.94 -16.17
C GLN A 128 -7.38 1.89 -15.75
N LEU A 129 -7.82 0.76 -15.17
CA LEU A 129 -6.97 -0.32 -14.71
C LEU A 129 -6.78 -1.36 -15.82
N ASN A 130 -5.54 -1.84 -15.97
CA ASN A 130 -5.22 -2.94 -16.87
C ASN A 130 -5.64 -4.29 -16.29
N ALA A 131 -5.69 -5.33 -17.13
CA ALA A 131 -6.12 -6.67 -16.76
C ALA A 131 -5.34 -7.24 -15.57
N ASP A 132 -4.01 -7.09 -15.56
CA ASP A 132 -3.17 -7.57 -14.47
C ASP A 132 -3.48 -6.89 -13.13
N THR A 133 -3.87 -5.62 -13.15
CA THR A 133 -4.22 -4.87 -11.94
C THR A 133 -5.58 -5.31 -11.42
N LEU A 134 -6.54 -5.57 -12.32
CA LEU A 134 -7.85 -6.11 -11.97
C LEU A 134 -7.73 -7.54 -11.40
N GLU A 135 -6.88 -8.39 -11.98
CA GLU A 135 -6.63 -9.72 -11.42
C GLU A 135 -6.05 -9.62 -9.99
N CYS A 136 -5.09 -8.72 -9.79
CA CYS A 136 -4.51 -8.48 -8.48
C CYS A 136 -5.55 -7.97 -7.46
N PHE A 137 -6.45 -7.10 -7.92
CA PHE A 137 -7.56 -6.56 -7.13
C PHE A 137 -8.48 -7.68 -6.63
N GLU A 138 -8.93 -8.56 -7.54
CA GLU A 138 -9.81 -9.68 -7.19
C GLU A 138 -9.14 -10.67 -6.24
N ARG A 139 -7.85 -10.96 -6.46
CA ARG A 139 -7.08 -11.84 -5.55
C ARG A 139 -6.92 -11.23 -4.17
N CYS A 140 -6.74 -9.91 -4.08
CA CYS A 140 -6.67 -9.22 -2.79
C CYS A 140 -8.02 -9.21 -2.07
N ARG A 141 -9.13 -8.98 -2.79
CA ARG A 141 -10.49 -9.10 -2.21
C ARG A 141 -10.75 -10.51 -1.69
N ALA A 142 -10.33 -11.54 -2.42
CA ALA A 142 -10.52 -12.92 -2.00
C ALA A 142 -9.84 -13.28 -0.66
N LEU A 143 -8.81 -12.54 -0.23
CA LEU A 143 -8.16 -12.72 1.08
C LEU A 143 -9.08 -12.34 2.25
N VAL A 144 -10.08 -11.49 2.01
CA VAL A 144 -10.96 -10.99 3.05
C VAL A 144 -12.40 -11.15 2.61
N LYS A 145 -13.08 -12.15 3.17
CA LYS A 145 -14.50 -12.38 2.89
C LYS A 145 -15.30 -11.11 3.19
N ASN A 146 -16.19 -10.70 2.30
CA ASN A 146 -17.04 -9.49 2.41
C ASN A 146 -16.35 -8.13 2.16
N LEU A 147 -15.25 -8.11 1.40
CA LEU A 147 -14.75 -6.90 0.73
C LEU A 147 -15.49 -6.60 -0.56
#